data_AF-A0A5C6BE32-F1
#
_entry.id   AF-A0A5C6BE32-F1
#
_cell.length_a   1.000
_cell.length_b   1.000
_cell.length_c   1.000
_cell.angle_alpha   90.00
_cell.angle_beta   90.00
_cell.angle_gamma   90.00
#
_symmetry.space_group_name_H-M   'P 1'
#
loop_
_entity.id
_entity.type
_entity.pdbx_description
1 polymer ?
#
loop_
_entity_poly.entity_id
_entity_poly.type
_entity_poly.pdbx_seq_one_letter_code
_entity_poly.pdbx_strand_id
1 'polypeptide(L)'
;MKDSRFHLKYKAENAVDMGTEIIVAAEVYHGDVGDTKTIQDTVNTAKTNIREAKTGCEVKEVVADKGYHGEQTLDALQNDSDVASVPQTLRASTVVVRFRSASPSVSA
;
A
#
# COMPACT_ATOMS: atom_id res chain seq x y z
N MET A 1 16.37 -25.22 23.40
CA MET A 1 15.72 -25.18 22.07
C MET A 1 14.31 -24.65 22.29
N LYS A 2 13.93 -23.58 21.58
CA LYS A 2 12.68 -22.81 21.77
C LYS A 2 11.47 -23.73 21.89
N ASP A 3 10.65 -23.47 22.91
CA ASP A 3 9.25 -23.87 22.91
C ASP A 3 8.64 -23.44 21.58
N SER A 4 8.22 -24.40 20.75
CA SER A 4 7.89 -24.28 19.32
C SER A 4 6.71 -23.34 18.98
N ARG A 5 6.38 -22.41 19.87
CA ARG A 5 5.44 -21.30 19.65
C ARG A 5 6.21 -20.13 19.05
N PHE A 6 6.08 -19.93 17.75
CA PHE A 6 6.47 -18.68 17.13
C PHE A 6 5.54 -17.57 17.62
N HIS A 7 6.03 -16.70 18.51
CA HIS A 7 5.33 -15.47 18.89
C HIS A 7 5.55 -14.41 17.79
N LEU A 8 4.86 -14.55 16.67
CA LEU A 8 4.70 -13.47 15.70
C LEU A 8 3.76 -12.45 16.32
N LYS A 9 4.32 -11.39 16.93
CA LYS A 9 3.54 -10.39 17.67
C LYS A 9 2.71 -9.55 16.69
N TYR A 10 3.35 -8.60 16.03
CA TYR A 10 2.73 -7.68 15.09
C TYR A 10 3.78 -7.20 14.09
N LYS A 11 3.34 -6.84 12.89
CA LYS A 11 4.14 -6.16 11.86
C LYS A 11 3.51 -4.78 11.59
N ALA A 12 4.34 -3.78 11.36
CA ALA A 12 3.89 -2.49 10.86
C ALA A 12 3.95 -2.51 9.33
N GLU A 13 2.94 -1.97 8.68
CA GLU A 13 2.88 -1.80 7.23
C GLU A 13 2.58 -0.34 6.90
N ASN A 14 3.48 0.33 6.17
CA ASN A 14 3.35 1.75 5.86
C ASN A 14 3.10 1.95 4.38
N ALA A 15 2.18 2.85 4.04
CA ALA A 15 2.03 3.42 2.71
C ALA A 15 2.76 4.76 2.62
N VAL A 16 3.67 4.90 1.66
CA VAL A 16 4.52 6.10 1.50
C VAL A 16 4.30 6.74 0.13
N ASP A 17 4.17 8.07 0.08
CA ASP A 17 4.22 8.83 -1.16
C ASP A 17 5.64 8.87 -1.74
N MET A 18 5.84 8.38 -2.97
CA MET A 18 7.13 8.46 -3.65
C MET A 18 7.64 9.88 -3.92
N GLY A 19 6.74 10.85 -4.10
CA GLY A 19 7.12 12.22 -4.45
C GLY A 19 7.62 13.03 -3.26
N THR A 20 7.02 12.79 -2.09
CA THR A 20 7.25 13.59 -0.87
C THR A 20 7.86 12.81 0.28
N GLU A 21 7.95 11.48 0.17
CA GLU A 21 8.36 10.55 1.22
C GLU A 21 7.46 10.57 2.48
N ILE A 22 6.28 11.19 2.38
CA ILE A 22 5.30 11.27 3.48
C ILE A 22 4.61 9.92 3.64
N ILE A 23 4.46 9.47 4.89
CA ILE A 23 3.62 8.32 5.24
C ILE A 23 2.16 8.75 5.17
N VAL A 24 1.39 8.11 4.28
CA VAL A 24 -0.03 8.38 4.04
C VAL A 24 -0.96 7.36 4.68
N ALA A 25 -0.44 6.19 5.08
CA ALA A 25 -1.12 5.24 5.96
C ALA A 25 -0.08 4.43 6.76
N ALA A 26 -0.45 4.04 7.98
CA ALA A 26 0.40 3.26 8.88
C ALA A 26 -0.47 2.24 9.63
N GLU A 27 -0.47 1.01 9.13
CA GLU A 27 -1.29 -0.08 9.63
C GLU A 27 -0.45 -1.06 10.47
N VAL A 28 -1.10 -1.76 11.40
CA VAL A 28 -0.46 -2.78 12.23
C VAL A 28 -1.24 -4.08 12.13
N TYR A 29 -0.58 -5.13 11.64
CA TYR A 29 -1.17 -6.44 11.43
C TYR A 29 -0.52 -7.49 12.34
N HIS A 30 -1.21 -8.61 12.55
CA HIS A 30 -0.59 -9.76 13.18
C HIS A 30 0.57 -10.29 12.32
N GLY A 31 1.65 -10.74 12.98
CA GLY A 31 2.89 -11.11 12.27
C GLY A 31 2.78 -12.40 11.45
N ASP A 32 1.72 -13.18 11.62
CA ASP A 32 1.40 -14.38 10.84
C ASP A 32 0.55 -14.08 9.59
N VAL A 33 0.08 -12.84 9.43
CA VAL A 33 -0.66 -12.41 8.24
C VAL A 33 0.34 -12.01 7.15
N GLY A 34 0.29 -12.70 6.02
CA GLY A 34 1.13 -12.41 4.87
C GLY A 34 0.85 -11.06 4.24
N ASP A 35 1.91 -10.44 3.71
CA ASP A 35 1.92 -9.14 3.01
C ASP A 35 0.89 -9.09 1.85
N THR A 36 0.72 -10.19 1.13
CA THR A 36 -0.28 -10.36 0.06
C THR A 36 -1.73 -10.19 0.51
N LYS A 37 -2.02 -10.40 1.81
CA LYS A 37 -3.36 -10.25 2.38
C LYS A 37 -3.62 -8.85 2.95
N THR A 38 -2.58 -8.07 3.23
CA THR A 38 -2.68 -6.78 3.94
C THR A 38 -2.58 -5.57 3.00
N ILE A 39 -1.92 -5.72 1.85
CA ILE A 39 -1.67 -4.60 0.94
C ILE A 39 -2.93 -3.88 0.44
N GLN A 40 -4.02 -4.60 0.17
CA GLN A 40 -5.26 -3.98 -0.34
C GLN A 40 -5.88 -3.07 0.73
N ASP A 41 -5.91 -3.52 1.98
CA ASP A 41 -6.40 -2.74 3.11
C ASP A 41 -5.54 -1.49 3.31
N THR A 42 -4.21 -1.64 3.33
CA THR A 42 -3.28 -0.51 3.46
C THR A 42 -3.44 0.53 2.34
N VAL A 43 -3.60 0.08 1.08
CA VAL A 43 -3.83 0.97 -0.06
C VAL A 43 -5.17 1.69 0.06
N ASN A 44 -6.22 1.01 0.53
CA ASN A 44 -7.53 1.60 0.72
C ASN A 44 -7.56 2.63 1.86
N THR A 45 -6.82 2.37 2.96
CA THR A 45 -6.60 3.37 4.01
C THR A 45 -5.87 4.59 3.45
N ALA A 46 -4.81 4.39 2.67
CA ALA A 46 -4.07 5.50 2.04
C ALA A 46 -4.97 6.34 1.12
N LYS A 47 -5.79 5.71 0.27
CA LYS A 47 -6.78 6.42 -0.57
C LYS A 47 -7.76 7.24 0.27
N THR A 48 -8.24 6.67 1.36
CA THR A 48 -9.20 7.34 2.27
C THR A 48 -8.57 8.56 2.93
N ASN A 49 -7.40 8.40 3.54
CA ASN A 49 -6.69 9.50 4.21
C ASN A 49 -6.41 10.67 3.26
N ILE A 50 -6.09 10.39 1.99
CA ILE A 50 -5.77 11.40 1.00
C ILE A 50 -7.01 12.15 0.51
N ARG A 51 -8.14 11.44 0.35
CA ARG A 51 -9.44 12.06 0.07
C ARG A 51 -9.85 12.97 1.22
N GLU A 52 -9.68 12.53 2.47
CA GLU A 52 -10.00 13.33 3.66
C GLU A 52 -9.10 14.55 3.82
N ALA A 53 -7.83 14.43 3.44
CA ALA A 53 -6.87 15.54 3.44
C ALA A 53 -7.16 16.60 2.37
N LYS A 54 -8.13 16.39 1.48
CA LYS A 54 -8.56 17.35 0.42
C LYS A 54 -7.41 17.89 -0.42
N THR A 55 -6.39 17.07 -0.64
CA THR A 55 -5.17 17.45 -1.39
C THR A 55 -5.42 17.57 -2.90
N GLY A 56 -6.54 17.02 -3.39
CA GLY A 56 -6.80 16.88 -4.82
C GLY A 56 -5.89 15.83 -5.50
N CYS A 57 -5.17 15.01 -4.74
CA CYS A 57 -4.33 13.94 -5.27
C CYS A 57 -5.08 12.60 -5.29
N GLU A 58 -4.76 11.75 -6.27
CA GLU A 58 -5.27 10.37 -6.33
C GLU A 58 -4.13 9.36 -6.48
N VAL A 59 -4.32 8.18 -5.87
CA VAL A 59 -3.41 7.03 -6.02
C VAL A 59 -3.45 6.54 -7.46
N LYS A 60 -2.31 6.57 -8.15
CA LYS A 60 -2.21 6.10 -9.54
C LYS A 60 -1.45 4.79 -9.67
N GLU A 61 -0.43 4.59 -8.85
CA GLU A 61 0.48 3.44 -8.95
C GLU A 61 0.77 2.93 -7.54
N VAL A 62 0.81 1.62 -7.37
CA VAL A 62 1.21 0.99 -6.11
C VAL A 62 2.42 0.11 -6.42
N VAL A 63 3.55 0.48 -5.84
CA VAL A 63 4.82 -0.22 -5.94
C VAL A 63 5.03 -0.98 -4.63
N ALA A 64 5.21 -2.28 -4.71
CA ALA A 64 5.40 -3.12 -3.54
C ALA A 64 6.60 -4.05 -3.74
N ASP A 65 7.15 -4.54 -2.63
CA ASP A 65 8.23 -5.52 -2.69
C ASP A 65 7.78 -6.83 -3.35
N LYS A 66 8.73 -7.61 -3.88
CA LYS A 66 8.44 -8.94 -4.46
C LYS A 66 7.71 -9.88 -3.49
N GLY A 67 7.83 -9.71 -2.17
CA GLY A 67 7.04 -10.45 -1.19
C GLY A 67 5.51 -10.30 -1.34
N TYR A 68 5.04 -9.26 -2.03
CA TYR A 68 3.62 -9.00 -2.33
C TYR A 68 3.14 -9.64 -3.65
N HIS A 69 3.95 -10.48 -4.30
CA HIS A 69 3.66 -11.11 -5.59
C HIS A 69 2.77 -12.36 -5.48
N GLY A 70 1.58 -12.23 -4.90
CA GLY A 70 0.53 -13.24 -4.99
C GLY A 70 -0.35 -12.98 -6.21
N GLU A 71 -0.65 -13.99 -7.02
CA GLU A 71 -1.52 -13.83 -8.22
C GLU A 71 -2.86 -13.19 -7.86
N GLN A 72 -3.52 -13.68 -6.80
CA GLN A 72 -4.79 -13.12 -6.30
C GLN A 72 -4.66 -11.66 -5.83
N THR A 73 -3.51 -11.29 -5.27
CA THR A 73 -3.23 -9.93 -4.79
C THR A 73 -3.05 -8.96 -5.96
N LEU A 74 -2.36 -9.40 -7.01
CA LEU A 74 -2.19 -8.62 -8.23
C LEU A 74 -3.53 -8.42 -8.94
N ASP A 75 -4.33 -9.48 -9.04
CA ASP A 75 -5.68 -9.41 -9.62
C ASP A 75 -6.59 -8.48 -8.82
N ALA A 76 -6.57 -8.55 -7.48
CA ALA A 76 -7.36 -7.64 -6.65
C ALA A 76 -6.93 -6.18 -6.84
N LEU A 77 -5.63 -5.89 -6.88
CA LEU A 77 -5.13 -4.53 -7.08
C LEU A 77 -5.42 -3.98 -8.48
N GLN A 78 -5.38 -4.83 -9.51
CA GLN A 78 -5.65 -4.44 -10.91
C GLN A 78 -7.15 -4.30 -11.23
N ASN A 79 -8.01 -5.12 -10.61
CA ASN A 79 -9.45 -5.09 -10.89
C ASN A 79 -10.22 -4.09 -10.01
N ASP A 80 -9.73 -3.79 -8.80
CA ASP A 80 -10.39 -2.89 -7.84
C ASP A 80 -9.84 -1.45 -7.91
N SER A 81 -8.75 -1.25 -8.68
CA SER A 81 -8.08 0.04 -8.84
C SER A 81 -7.47 0.08 -10.24
N ASP A 82 -7.64 1.16 -10.99
CA ASP A 82 -6.89 1.41 -12.25
C ASP A 82 -5.40 1.68 -11.99
N VAL A 83 -4.76 0.83 -11.19
CA VAL A 83 -3.46 1.03 -10.56
C VAL A 83 -2.57 -0.14 -10.96
N ALA A 84 -1.55 0.17 -11.77
CA ALA A 84 -0.53 -0.80 -12.14
C ALA A 84 0.39 -1.08 -10.94
N SER A 85 0.76 -2.36 -10.76
CA SER A 85 1.75 -2.78 -9.78
C SER A 85 3.10 -3.03 -10.43
N VAL A 86 4.15 -2.41 -9.89
CA VAL A 86 5.53 -2.62 -10.35
C VAL A 86 6.32 -3.30 -9.23
N PRO A 87 6.94 -4.47 -9.47
CA PRO A 87 7.75 -5.14 -8.46
C PRO A 87 9.13 -4.46 -8.34
N GLN A 88 9.49 -3.99 -7.13
CA GLN A 88 10.82 -3.47 -6.80
C GLN A 88 11.37 -4.16 -5.54
N THR A 89 12.67 -4.04 -5.27
CA THR A 89 13.23 -4.43 -3.97
C THR A 89 13.08 -3.25 -3.00
N LEU A 90 12.08 -3.32 -2.13
CA LEU A 90 11.82 -2.31 -1.10
C LEU A 90 12.16 -2.87 0.28
N ARG A 91 12.30 -2.00 1.29
CA ARG A 91 12.47 -2.45 2.68
C ARG A 91 11.23 -3.27 3.08
N ALA A 92 11.45 -4.44 3.67
CA ALA A 92 10.38 -5.34 4.10
C ALA A 92 9.29 -4.55 4.87
N SER A 93 8.02 -4.78 4.49
CA SER A 93 6.81 -4.16 5.03
C SER A 93 6.51 -2.69 4.63
N THR A 94 7.09 -2.20 3.53
CA THR A 94 6.74 -0.87 2.97
C THR A 94 6.01 -1.01 1.63
N VAL A 95 4.80 -0.47 1.56
CA VAL A 95 4.06 -0.25 0.32
C VAL A 95 4.31 1.18 -0.13
N VAL A 96 4.71 1.35 -1.37
CA VAL A 96 5.07 2.65 -1.92
C VAL A 96 4.01 3.03 -2.94
N VAL A 97 3.52 4.27 -2.86
CA VAL A 97 2.38 4.72 -3.66
C VAL A 97 2.78 5.97 -4.43
N ARG A 98 2.44 6.01 -5.72
CA ARG A 98 2.61 7.19 -6.56
C ARG A 98 1.29 7.92 -6.68
N PHE A 99 1.34 9.23 -6.41
CA PHE A 99 0.22 10.11 -6.63
C PHE A 99 0.35 10.86 -7.95
N ARG A 100 -0.80 11.19 -8.53
CA ARG A 100 -0.91 12.26 -9.51
C ARG A 100 -1.85 13.32 -8.94
N SER A 101 -1.51 14.59 -9.09
CA SER A 101 -2.45 15.67 -8.85
C SER A 101 -3.63 15.51 -9.82
N ALA A 102 -4.86 15.57 -9.32
CA ALA A 102 -6.02 15.72 -10.18
C ALA A 102 -5.82 17.01 -10.99
N SER A 103 -5.84 16.88 -12.32
CA SER A 103 -5.85 18.04 -13.20
C SER A 103 -7.04 18.92 -12.80
N PRO A 104 -6.85 20.24 -12.60
CA PRO A 104 -7.99 21.12 -12.39
C PRO A 104 -8.89 20.99 -13.61
N SER A 105 -10.12 20.55 -13.41
CA SER A 105 -11.13 20.58 -14.46
C SER A 105 -11.22 22.02 -14.95
N VAL A 106 -10.75 22.27 -16.17
CA VAL A 106 -11.00 23.53 -16.86
C VAL A 106 -12.50 23.51 -17.19
N SER A 107 -13.30 24.06 -16.28
CA SER A 107 -14.68 24.43 -16.59
C SER A 107 -14.62 25.68 -17.45
N ALA A 108 -14.95 25.51 -18.74
CA ALA A 108 -15.20 26.58 -19.69
C ALA A 108 -16.60 27.18 -19.49
#